data_AF-A0A957SP41-F1
#
_entry.id   AF-A0A957SP41-F1
#
_cell.length_a   1.000
_cell.length_b   1.000
_cell.length_c   1.000
_cell.angle_alpha   90.00
_cell.angle_beta   90.00
_cell.angle_gamma   90.00
#
_symmetry.space_group_name_H-M   'P 1'
#
loop_
_entity.id
_entity.type
_entity.pdbx_description
1 polymer ?
#
loop_
_entity_poly.entity_id
_entity_poly.type
_entity_poly.pdbx_seq_one_letter_code
_entity_poly.pdbx_strand_id
1 'polypeptide(L)'
;MSAAFVWLAVAALAILLAHTPSAAAAPSPLKPAMQAQLDIPQYVLTPIESTDIELQAHTVDYRLSVLPDGQLELAVSAQYRLFNSGTEAVTQLVMLRNAANDATSSTPADLVLLLDEQILSLEPATDGGYTTLIGLAADGRSTVRVQYTMPLTG
;
A
#
# COMPACT_ATOMS: atom_id res chain seq x y z
N MET A 1 -55.21 47.46 -55.04
CA MET A 1 -54.25 48.38 -54.40
C MET A 1 -54.38 48.12 -52.90
N SER A 2 -53.71 47.12 -52.33
CA SER A 2 -52.28 47.02 -51.94
C SER A 2 -51.94 47.85 -50.70
N ALA A 3 -51.13 47.22 -49.82
CA ALA A 3 -50.61 47.66 -48.51
C ALA A 3 -51.60 47.40 -47.35
N ALA A 4 -51.30 46.68 -46.27
CA ALA A 4 -50.03 46.29 -45.67
C ALA A 4 -50.33 45.24 -44.56
N PHE A 5 -50.42 43.93 -44.78
CA PHE A 5 -49.33 42.95 -44.96
C PHE A 5 -47.92 43.32 -44.45
N VAL A 6 -47.79 44.20 -43.44
CA VAL A 6 -46.47 44.60 -42.90
C VAL A 6 -46.35 44.45 -41.36
N TRP A 7 -47.42 44.11 -40.65
CA TRP A 7 -47.39 44.09 -39.18
C TRP A 7 -47.10 42.73 -38.51
N LEU A 8 -47.07 41.62 -39.24
CA LEU A 8 -46.82 40.29 -38.64
C LEU A 8 -45.36 39.80 -38.73
N ALA A 9 -44.48 40.51 -39.44
CA ALA A 9 -43.08 40.11 -39.60
C ALA A 9 -42.14 40.68 -38.51
N VAL A 10 -42.59 41.65 -37.70
CA VAL A 10 -41.75 42.28 -36.67
C VAL A 10 -41.76 41.51 -35.34
N ALA A 11 -42.83 40.75 -35.06
CA ALA A 11 -42.96 40.04 -33.78
C ALA A 11 -42.11 38.75 -33.68
N ALA A 12 -41.76 38.14 -34.82
CA ALA A 12 -40.97 36.89 -34.82
C ALA A 12 -39.46 37.12 -34.63
N LEU A 13 -38.96 38.34 -34.89
CA LEU A 13 -37.52 38.64 -34.78
C LEU A 13 -37.09 39.04 -33.35
N ALA A 14 -38.04 39.42 -32.48
CA ALA A 14 -37.73 39.81 -31.10
C ALA A 14 -37.52 38.60 -30.15
N ILE A 15 -38.03 37.43 -30.50
CA ILE A 15 -37.96 36.24 -29.63
C ILE A 15 -36.64 35.47 -29.83
N LEU A 16 -35.93 35.69 -30.95
CA LEU A 16 -34.66 35.02 -31.24
C LEU A 16 -33.43 35.59 -30.50
N LEU A 17 -33.52 36.78 -29.90
CA LEU A 17 -32.37 37.41 -29.21
C LEU A 17 -32.29 37.14 -27.71
N ALA A 18 -33.25 36.41 -27.12
CA ALA A 18 -33.27 36.16 -25.67
C ALA A 18 -32.50 34.91 -25.21
N HIS A 19 -31.91 34.15 -26.15
CA HIS A 19 -31.06 33.01 -25.80
C HIS A 19 -29.59 33.46 -25.77
N THR A 20 -29.24 34.28 -24.78
CA THR A 20 -27.83 34.42 -24.40
C THR A 20 -27.34 33.05 -23.97
N PRO A 21 -26.36 32.43 -24.65
CA PRO A 21 -25.75 31.23 -24.13
C PRO A 21 -25.15 31.62 -22.77
N SER A 22 -25.70 31.06 -21.70
CA SER A 22 -25.04 31.09 -20.40
C SER A 22 -23.67 30.50 -20.66
N ALA A 23 -22.64 31.35 -20.64
CA ALA A 23 -21.26 30.91 -20.69
C ALA A 23 -21.08 30.03 -19.45
N ALA A 24 -21.22 28.71 -19.64
CA ALA A 24 -20.88 27.74 -18.63
C ALA A 24 -19.46 28.09 -18.19
N ALA A 25 -19.33 28.60 -16.97
CA ALA A 25 -18.05 28.81 -16.35
C ALA A 25 -17.31 27.48 -16.49
N ALA A 26 -16.22 27.48 -17.26
CA ALA A 26 -15.40 26.29 -17.42
C ALA A 26 -15.07 25.81 -16.00
N PRO A 27 -15.27 24.51 -15.67
CA PRO A 27 -14.92 24.00 -14.36
C PRO A 27 -13.46 24.37 -14.11
N SER A 28 -13.21 25.14 -13.05
CA SER A 28 -11.83 25.45 -12.67
C SER A 28 -11.09 24.12 -12.53
N PRO A 29 -9.91 23.96 -13.13
CA PRO A 29 -9.15 22.73 -12.97
C PRO A 29 -8.94 22.52 -11.47
N LEU A 30 -9.42 21.39 -10.96
CA LEU A 30 -9.09 20.93 -9.61
C LEU A 30 -7.56 20.93 -9.53
N LYS A 31 -7.02 21.85 -8.73
CA LYS A 31 -5.61 21.81 -8.35
C LYS A 31 -5.37 20.41 -7.80
N PRO A 32 -4.41 19.62 -8.32
CA PRO A 32 -4.11 18.32 -7.78
C PRO A 32 -3.96 18.48 -6.27
N ALA A 33 -4.80 17.79 -5.50
CA ALA A 33 -4.59 17.70 -4.06
C ALA A 33 -3.15 17.19 -3.90
N MET A 34 -2.35 17.92 -3.11
CA MET A 34 -1.01 17.48 -2.75
C MET A 34 -1.13 16.04 -2.27
N GLN A 35 -0.57 15.10 -3.04
CA GLN A 35 -0.55 13.70 -2.64
C GLN A 35 0.32 13.67 -1.39
N ALA A 36 -0.31 13.54 -0.21
CA ALA A 36 0.41 13.22 1.00
C ALA A 36 1.10 11.88 0.72
N GLN A 37 2.43 11.91 0.65
CA GLN A 37 3.22 10.69 0.55
C GLN A 37 3.14 10.04 1.92
N LEU A 38 2.34 9.00 2.03
CA LEU A 38 2.31 8.16 3.22
C LEU A 38 3.56 7.29 3.19
N ASP A 39 4.51 7.60 4.07
CA ASP A 39 5.64 6.72 4.34
C ASP A 39 5.11 5.51 5.13
N ILE A 40 4.88 4.42 4.40
CA ILE A 40 4.46 3.14 4.98
C ILE A 40 5.74 2.38 5.35
N PRO A 41 6.06 2.20 6.63
CA PRO A 41 7.20 1.39 7.01
C PRO A 41 6.95 -0.07 6.62
N GLN A 42 7.98 -0.69 6.06
CA GLN A 42 7.91 -2.06 5.55
C GLN A 42 8.91 -2.91 6.31
N TYR A 43 8.42 -3.89 7.06
CA TYR A 43 9.28 -4.89 7.68
C TYR A 43 9.73 -5.94 6.64
N VAL A 44 11.04 -6.07 6.46
CA VAL A 44 11.67 -6.94 5.47
C VAL A 44 12.48 -8.02 6.17
N LEU A 45 12.35 -9.24 5.67
CA LEU A 45 13.14 -10.40 6.10
C LEU A 45 14.44 -10.48 5.29
N THR A 46 15.58 -10.47 5.99
CA THR A 46 16.92 -10.55 5.38
C THR A 46 17.74 -11.64 6.06
N PRO A 47 18.46 -12.50 5.32
CA PRO A 47 19.41 -13.43 5.91
C PRO A 47 20.60 -12.67 6.51
N ILE A 48 21.08 -13.12 7.67
CA ILE A 48 22.25 -12.50 8.34
C ILE A 48 23.57 -13.00 7.72
N GLU A 49 23.57 -14.24 7.22
CA GLU A 49 24.71 -14.89 6.59
C GLU A 49 24.37 -15.29 5.15
N SER A 50 25.40 -15.65 4.36
CA SER A 50 25.19 -16.20 3.02
C SER A 50 24.39 -17.50 3.11
N THR A 51 23.48 -17.72 2.16
CA THR A 51 22.55 -18.85 2.21
C THR A 51 22.22 -19.36 0.81
N ASP A 52 21.92 -20.66 0.70
CA ASP A 52 21.40 -21.31 -0.52
C ASP A 52 19.86 -21.21 -0.59
N ILE A 53 19.25 -20.45 0.31
CA ILE A 53 17.81 -20.16 0.27
C ILE A 53 17.54 -19.06 -0.76
N GLU A 54 16.82 -19.41 -1.81
CA GLU A 54 16.35 -18.52 -2.86
C GLU A 54 14.94 -17.98 -2.55
N LEU A 55 14.76 -16.67 -2.77
CA LEU A 55 13.44 -16.04 -2.78
C LEU A 55 12.77 -16.25 -4.14
N GLN A 56 11.71 -17.06 -4.18
CA GLN A 56 10.94 -17.31 -5.41
C GLN A 56 9.85 -16.26 -5.66
N ALA A 57 9.20 -15.81 -4.59
CA ALA A 57 8.16 -14.78 -4.68
C ALA A 57 8.03 -14.00 -3.38
N HIS A 58 7.72 -12.72 -3.50
CA HIS A 58 7.37 -11.84 -2.40
C HIS A 58 6.10 -11.07 -2.76
N THR A 59 5.06 -11.23 -1.94
CA THR A 59 3.79 -10.52 -2.10
C THR A 59 3.44 -9.82 -0.80
N VAL A 60 2.84 -8.64 -0.88
CA VAL A 60 2.41 -7.88 0.30
C VAL A 60 0.98 -7.41 0.11
N ASP A 61 0.15 -7.74 1.08
CA ASP A 61 -1.22 -7.26 1.18
C ASP A 61 -1.29 -6.15 2.24
N TYR A 62 -1.87 -5.03 1.84
CA TYR A 62 -2.10 -3.87 2.69
C TYR A 62 -3.60 -3.66 2.90
N ARG A 63 -4.01 -3.47 4.14
CA ARG A 63 -5.38 -3.10 4.49
C ARG A 63 -5.38 -1.85 5.35
N LEU A 64 -5.95 -0.78 4.81
CA LEU A 64 -6.13 0.48 5.52
C LEU A 64 -7.51 0.50 6.19
N SER A 65 -7.54 0.86 7.46
CA SER A 65 -8.75 1.04 8.26
C SER A 65 -8.75 2.39 8.95
N VAL A 66 -9.94 2.92 9.24
CA VAL A 66 -10.12 4.12 10.08
C VAL A 66 -10.65 3.65 11.43
N LEU A 67 -9.92 3.94 12.51
CA LEU A 67 -10.29 3.62 13.87
C LEU A 67 -11.41 4.56 14.38
N PRO A 68 -12.15 4.20 15.44
CA PRO A 68 -13.26 5.01 15.96
C PRO A 68 -12.89 6.43 16.40
N ASP A 69 -11.62 6.67 16.74
CA ASP A 69 -11.07 7.98 17.10
C ASP A 69 -10.64 8.82 15.88
N GLY A 70 -10.83 8.29 14.67
CA GLY A 70 -10.47 8.92 13.41
C GLY A 70 -9.01 8.69 12.99
N GLN A 71 -8.22 7.92 13.75
CA GLN A 71 -6.87 7.55 13.35
C GLN A 71 -6.87 6.51 12.24
N LEU A 72 -5.82 6.51 11.43
CA LEU A 72 -5.61 5.50 10.39
C LEU A 72 -4.77 4.35 10.96
N GLU A 73 -5.20 3.13 10.68
CA GLU A 73 -4.47 1.90 10.99
C GLU A 73 -4.20 1.12 9.72
N LEU A 74 -2.95 0.67 9.56
CA LEU A 74 -2.54 -0.21 8.48
C LEU A 74 -2.30 -1.62 9.03
N ALA A 75 -3.01 -2.60 8.49
CA ALA A 75 -2.68 -4.01 8.64
C ALA A 75 -1.88 -4.47 7.43
N VAL A 76 -0.77 -5.16 7.68
CA VAL A 76 0.15 -5.67 6.66
C VAL A 76 0.26 -7.18 6.79
N SER A 77 0.22 -7.87 5.65
CA SER A 77 0.53 -9.30 5.54
C SER A 77 1.49 -9.50 4.36
N ALA A 78 2.77 -9.69 4.65
CA ALA A 78 3.79 -10.02 3.65
C ALA A 78 4.04 -11.53 3.62
N GLN A 79 4.18 -12.09 2.43
CA GLN A 79 4.44 -13.50 2.21
C GLN A 79 5.68 -13.68 1.34
N TYR A 80 6.61 -14.50 1.82
CA TYR A 80 7.86 -14.90 1.16
C TYR A 80 7.77 -16.38 0.82
N ARG A 81 7.87 -16.71 -0.47
CA ARG A 81 8.03 -18.10 -0.92
C ARG A 81 9.51 -18.38 -1.09
N LEU A 82 10.03 -19.26 -0.24
CA LEU A 82 11.44 -19.60 -0.16
C LEU A 82 11.67 -21.00 -0.73
N PHE A 83 12.82 -21.19 -1.36
CA PHE A 83 13.27 -22.47 -1.86
C PHE A 83 14.73 -22.68 -1.47
N ASN A 84 15.03 -23.79 -0.79
CA ASN A 84 16.41 -24.20 -0.55
C ASN A 84 16.93 -24.92 -1.80
N SER A 85 17.82 -24.29 -2.56
CA SER A 85 18.45 -24.93 -3.72
C SER A 85 19.66 -25.81 -3.36
N GLY A 86 19.99 -25.87 -2.06
CA GLY A 86 20.96 -26.80 -1.51
C GLY A 86 20.45 -28.24 -1.44
N THR A 87 21.40 -29.17 -1.45
CA THR A 87 21.14 -30.63 -1.36
C THR A 87 21.02 -31.15 0.08
N GLU A 88 21.24 -30.29 1.07
CA GLU A 88 21.11 -30.58 2.50
C GLU A 88 20.07 -29.65 3.14
N ALA A 89 19.50 -30.08 4.28
CA ALA A 89 18.62 -29.22 5.06
C ALA A 89 19.42 -28.05 5.65
N VAL A 90 18.82 -26.87 5.66
CA VAL A 90 19.46 -25.63 6.11
C VAL A 90 18.66 -25.01 7.26
N THR A 91 19.39 -24.50 8.26
CA THR A 91 18.83 -23.63 9.30
C THR A 91 19.50 -22.27 9.16
N GLN A 92 18.71 -21.24 8.86
CA GLN A 92 19.20 -19.90 8.57
C GLN A 92 18.74 -18.92 9.65
N LEU A 93 19.69 -18.16 10.21
CA LEU A 93 19.38 -16.99 11.01
C LEU A 93 18.97 -15.84 10.10
N VAL A 94 17.78 -15.29 10.35
CA VAL A 94 17.20 -14.19 9.59
C VAL A 94 16.89 -13.02 10.52
N MET A 95 16.93 -11.82 9.96
CA MET A 95 16.58 -10.56 10.60
C MET A 95 15.31 -10.01 9.96
N LEU A 96 14.36 -9.60 10.78
CA LEU A 96 13.18 -8.85 10.42
C LEU A 96 13.34 -7.41 10.90
N ARG A 97 13.46 -6.46 9.97
CA ARG A 97 13.67 -5.04 10.29
C ARG A 97 12.84 -4.14 9.41
N ASN A 98 12.57 -2.92 9.85
CA ASN A 98 12.01 -1.90 8.96
C ASN A 98 13.04 -1.51 7.88
N ALA A 99 12.64 -1.59 6.62
CA ALA A 99 13.43 -1.24 5.45
C ALA A 99 13.95 0.21 5.47
N ALA A 100 13.22 1.14 6.08
CA ALA A 100 13.63 2.54 6.16
C ALA A 100 14.88 2.75 7.03
N ASN A 101 15.26 1.76 7.88
CA ASN A 101 16.34 1.88 8.87
C ASN A 101 16.27 3.16 9.72
N ASP A 102 15.07 3.74 9.86
CA ASP A 102 14.85 4.94 10.65
C ASP A 102 14.46 4.52 12.07
N ALA A 103 15.29 4.93 13.04
CA ALA A 103 15.06 4.69 14.47
C ALA A 103 13.77 5.37 14.99
N THR A 104 13.15 6.25 14.19
CA THR A 104 11.87 6.91 14.52
C THR A 104 10.64 6.15 14.04
N SER A 105 10.80 5.02 13.33
CA SER A 105 9.69 4.15 12.95
C SER A 105 8.91 3.69 14.17
N SER A 106 7.60 3.87 14.14
CA SER A 106 6.69 3.24 15.09
C SER A 106 6.90 1.72 15.09
N THR A 107 7.02 1.14 16.28
CA THR A 107 7.08 -0.31 16.46
C THR A 107 5.72 -0.90 16.05
N PRO A 108 5.68 -1.94 15.21
CA PRO A 108 4.44 -2.61 14.83
C PRO A 108 3.77 -3.20 16.05
N ALA A 109 2.45 -3.08 16.09
CA ALA A 109 1.62 -3.87 16.99
C ALA A 109 1.39 -5.25 16.38
N ASP A 110 1.19 -6.24 17.25
CA ASP A 110 0.83 -7.61 16.88
C ASP A 110 1.76 -8.25 15.83
N LEU A 111 3.05 -7.93 15.89
CA LEU A 111 4.05 -8.49 14.99
C LEU A 111 4.18 -10.00 15.19
N VAL A 112 3.85 -10.75 14.15
CA VAL A 112 3.97 -12.21 14.11
C VAL A 112 4.71 -12.63 12.85
N LEU A 113 5.63 -13.58 13.02
CA LEU A 113 6.25 -14.29 11.92
C LEU A 113 5.79 -15.74 11.94
N LEU A 114 5.36 -16.26 10.79
CA LEU A 114 4.98 -17.66 10.61
C LEU A 114 5.87 -18.33 9.57
N LEU A 115 6.24 -19.59 9.80
CA LEU A 115 6.86 -20.48 8.83
C LEU A 115 5.93 -21.67 8.61
N ASP A 116 5.41 -21.82 7.39
CA ASP A 116 4.44 -22.86 7.04
C ASP A 116 3.26 -22.92 8.04
N GLU A 117 2.74 -21.73 8.38
CA GLU A 117 1.65 -21.49 9.35
C GLU A 117 1.99 -21.75 10.84
N GLN A 118 3.23 -22.11 11.16
CA GLN A 118 3.72 -22.19 12.53
C GLN A 118 4.33 -20.87 12.99
N ILE A 119 3.89 -20.35 14.15
CA ILE A 119 4.45 -19.14 14.75
C ILE A 119 5.92 -19.37 15.13
N LEU A 120 6.78 -18.44 14.72
CA LEU A 120 8.19 -18.40 15.09
C LEU A 120 8.43 -17.42 16.23
N SER A 121 9.31 -17.80 17.16
CA SER A 121 9.79 -16.90 18.21
C SER A 121 10.67 -15.80 17.60
N LEU A 122 10.42 -14.56 17.99
CA LEU A 122 11.17 -13.38 17.57
C LEU A 122 11.99 -12.88 18.76
N GLU A 123 13.31 -12.79 18.58
CA GLU A 123 14.23 -12.26 19.59
C GLU A 123 14.65 -10.84 19.21
N PRO A 124 14.59 -9.85 20.11
CA PRO A 124 15.06 -8.50 19.81
C PRO A 124 16.54 -8.47 19.43
N ALA A 125 16.88 -7.76 18.35
CA ALA A 125 18.27 -7.58 17.93
C ALA A 125 18.90 -6.31 18.53
N THR A 126 20.23 -6.32 18.73
CA THR A 126 20.98 -5.15 19.25
C THR A 126 20.92 -3.94 18.33
N ASP A 127 20.84 -4.18 17.03
CA ASP A 127 20.89 -3.15 15.98
C ASP A 127 19.48 -2.75 15.50
N GLY A 128 18.46 -3.12 16.27
CA GLY A 128 17.05 -2.92 15.94
C GLY A 128 16.45 -4.06 15.11
N GLY A 129 15.13 -4.19 15.20
CA GLY A 129 14.38 -5.30 14.62
C GLY A 129 14.45 -6.57 15.46
N TYR A 130 14.23 -7.70 14.80
CA TYR A 130 14.07 -9.01 15.45
C TYR A 130 14.82 -10.08 14.68
N THR A 131 15.41 -11.06 15.36
CA THR A 131 16.01 -12.24 14.76
C THR A 131 15.21 -13.49 15.05
N THR A 132 15.35 -14.48 14.17
CA THR A 132 14.80 -15.83 14.38
C THR A 132 15.48 -16.83 13.45
N LEU A 133 15.31 -18.12 13.73
CA LEU A 133 15.81 -19.20 12.90
C LEU A 133 14.67 -19.75 12.03
N ILE A 134 14.95 -19.90 10.73
CA ILE A 134 14.06 -20.62 9.81
C ILE A 134 14.75 -21.90 9.34
N GLY A 135 14.00 -23.00 9.28
CA GLY A 135 14.50 -24.30 8.83
C GLY A 135 13.84 -24.70 7.52
N LEU A 136 14.63 -25.05 6.51
CA LEU A 136 14.15 -25.58 5.24
C LEU A 136 14.79 -26.94 4.96
N ALA A 137 14.00 -27.89 4.48
CA ALA A 137 14.52 -29.19 4.03
C ALA A 137 15.39 -29.04 2.76
N ALA A 138 16.19 -30.05 2.45
CA ALA A 138 16.89 -30.16 1.16
C ALA A 138 15.89 -30.14 0.01
N ASP A 139 16.15 -29.34 -1.05
CA ASP A 139 15.19 -29.09 -2.15
C ASP A 139 13.78 -28.65 -1.65
N GLY A 140 13.71 -28.12 -0.43
CA GLY A 140 12.48 -27.79 0.26
C GLY A 140 11.94 -26.43 -0.16
N ARG A 141 10.60 -26.31 -0.19
CA ARG A 141 9.91 -25.03 -0.31
C ARG A 141 9.16 -24.74 0.98
N SER A 142 9.26 -23.51 1.44
CA SER A 142 8.52 -23.02 2.60
C SER A 142 7.95 -21.64 2.35
N THR A 143 6.90 -21.32 3.09
CA THR A 143 6.27 -20.01 3.07
C THR A 143 6.52 -19.33 4.41
N VAL A 144 7.17 -18.16 4.37
CA VAL A 144 7.29 -17.29 5.54
C VAL A 144 6.27 -16.17 5.41
N ARG A 145 5.50 -15.93 6.47
CA ARG A 145 4.51 -14.85 6.52
C ARG A 145 4.85 -13.89 7.66
N VAL A 146 4.92 -12.60 7.35
CA VAL A 146 5.04 -11.51 8.31
C VAL A 146 3.69 -10.82 8.41
N GLN A 147 3.14 -10.70 9.61
CA GLN A 147 1.88 -10.01 9.88
C GLN A 147 2.07 -8.98 10.98
N TYR A 148 1.50 -7.80 10.81
CA TYR A 148 1.48 -6.76 11.84
C TYR A 148 0.41 -5.70 11.55
N THR A 149 0.10 -4.93 12.57
CA THR A 149 -0.67 -3.69 12.48
C THR A 149 0.18 -2.51 12.89
N MET A 150 -0.15 -1.33 12.40
CA MET A 150 0.52 -0.11 12.82
C MET A 150 -0.36 1.13 12.65
N PRO A 151 -0.24 2.12 13.55
CA PRO A 151 -0.86 3.41 13.33
C PRO A 151 -0.13 4.17 12.23
N LEU A 152 -0.87 4.78 11.31
CA LEU A 152 -0.32 5.69 10.32
C LEU A 152 -0.42 7.12 10.84
N THR A 153 0.73 7.74 11.09
CA THR A 153 0.83 9.17 11.39
C THR A 153 0.94 9.93 10.08
N GLY A 154 0.00 10.85 9.82
CA GLY A 154 0.04 11.79 8.70
C GLY A 154 0.61 13.14 9.08
#